data_AF-A0AB35YD50-F1
#
_entry.id   AF-A0AB35YD50-F1
#
_cell.length_a   1.000
_cell.length_b   1.000
_cell.length_c   1.000
_cell.angle_alpha   90.00
_cell.angle_beta   90.00
_cell.angle_gamma   90.00
#
_symmetry.space_group_name_H-M   'P 1'
#
loop_
_entity.id
_entity.type
_entity.pdbx_description
1 polymer ?
#
loop_
_entity_poly.entity_id
_entity_poly.type
_entity_poly.pdbx_seq_one_letter_code
_entity_poly.pdbx_strand_id
1 'polypeptide(L)'
;DEYFPDYMVGLMAVLLLINILIVFYVEALRENELEKFKVKFNEQQYNLQMEYYQQLKERQEEVRSLRHDVKKYILAMQAVAEHGDTEELHKIAQAATDVFERSTNISAVGNPVVDALLNYYLRIAERNNINVKLDVTIPEVLTISSLSLSIIIGNTFDNA
;
A
#
# COMPACT_ATOMS: atom_id res chain seq x y z
N ASP A 1 -33.32 67.77 17.77
CA ASP A 1 -31.86 67.79 17.99
C ASP A 1 -31.52 67.06 19.28
N GLU A 2 -31.51 65.74 19.18
CA GLU A 2 -31.25 64.85 20.30
C GLU A 2 -29.73 64.63 20.35
N TYR A 3 -29.06 65.42 21.20
CA TYR A 3 -27.64 65.27 21.47
C TYR A 3 -27.39 63.86 21.97
N PHE A 4 -26.72 63.02 21.17
CA PHE A 4 -26.17 61.77 21.65
C PHE A 4 -25.28 62.06 22.86
N PRO A 5 -25.56 61.47 24.04
CA PRO A 5 -24.75 61.74 25.21
C PRO A 5 -23.30 61.30 24.98
N ASP A 6 -22.32 62.10 25.39
CA ASP A 6 -20.89 61.84 25.16
C ASP A 6 -20.43 60.43 25.62
N TYR A 7 -21.09 59.86 26.63
CA TYR A 7 -20.82 58.51 27.12
C TYR A 7 -21.17 57.40 26.10
N MET A 8 -22.16 57.62 25.22
CA MET A 8 -22.51 56.66 24.16
C MET A 8 -21.45 56.60 23.07
N VAL A 9 -20.83 57.74 22.73
CA VAL A 9 -19.72 57.80 21.77
C VAL A 9 -18.50 57.06 22.33
N GLY A 10 -18.18 57.26 23.60
CA GLY A 10 -17.13 56.51 24.29
C GLY A 10 -17.38 55.00 24.31
N LEU A 11 -18.61 54.57 24.59
CA LEU A 11 -18.98 53.15 24.57
C LEU A 11 -18.83 52.53 23.18
N MET A 12 -19.26 53.24 22.12
CA MET A 12 -19.08 52.77 20.74
C MET A 12 -17.61 52.64 20.36
N ALA A 13 -16.76 53.59 20.76
CA ALA A 13 -15.32 53.51 20.51
C ALA A 13 -14.65 52.32 21.21
N VAL A 14 -15.05 52.03 22.45
CA VAL A 14 -14.56 50.85 23.20
C VAL A 14 -15.02 49.56 22.54
N LEU A 15 -16.29 49.46 22.13
CA LEU A 15 -16.80 48.28 21.43
C LEU A 15 -16.10 48.06 20.08
N LEU A 16 -15.82 49.14 19.33
CA LEU A 16 -15.07 49.06 18.09
C LEU A 16 -13.64 48.54 18.34
N LEU A 17 -12.97 49.05 19.37
CA LEU A 17 -11.61 48.63 19.73
C LEU A 17 -11.57 47.15 20.15
N ILE A 18 -12.54 46.69 20.94
CA ILE A 18 -12.69 45.28 21.30
C ILE A 18 -12.88 44.41 20.05
N ASN A 19 -13.74 44.82 19.11
CA ASN A 19 -13.94 44.07 17.87
C ASN A 19 -12.66 43.99 17.04
N ILE A 20 -11.90 45.09 16.92
CA ILE A 20 -10.62 45.11 16.21
C ILE A 20 -9.63 44.13 16.86
N LEU A 21 -9.52 44.14 18.20
CA LEU A 21 -8.65 43.21 18.91
C LEU A 21 -9.06 41.74 18.72
N ILE A 22 -10.36 41.45 18.74
CA ILE A 22 -10.88 40.11 18.47
C ILE A 22 -10.51 39.65 17.07
N VAL A 23 -10.68 40.50 16.05
CA VAL A 23 -10.31 40.16 14.66
C VAL A 23 -8.83 39.83 14.55
N PHE A 24 -7.94 40.68 15.09
CA PHE A 24 -6.49 40.40 15.07
C PHE A 24 -6.13 39.10 15.81
N TYR A 25 -6.77 38.83 16.95
CA TYR A 25 -6.51 37.62 17.72
C TYR A 25 -6.95 36.36 16.95
N VAL A 26 -8.13 36.40 16.32
CA VAL A 26 -8.63 35.28 15.50
C VAL A 26 -7.73 35.04 14.29
N GLU A 27 -7.25 36.10 13.63
CA GLU A 27 -6.34 35.99 12.49
C GLU A 27 -5.02 35.32 12.90
N ALA A 28 -4.42 35.78 14.00
CA ALA A 28 -3.19 35.18 14.55
C ALA A 28 -3.37 33.70 14.95
N LEU A 29 -4.53 33.34 15.51
CA LEU A 29 -4.88 31.94 15.81
C LEU A 29 -5.00 31.10 14.54
N ARG A 30 -5.66 31.63 13.49
CA ARG A 30 -5.84 30.92 12.22
C ARG A 30 -4.52 30.65 11.53
N GLU A 31 -3.59 31.61 11.52
CA GLU A 31 -2.26 31.41 10.95
C GLU A 31 -1.51 30.28 11.66
N ASN A 32 -1.50 30.28 13.00
CA ASN A 32 -0.84 29.24 13.79
C ASN A 32 -1.43 27.84 13.53
N GLU A 33 -2.76 27.72 13.46
CA GLU A 33 -3.41 26.43 13.18
C GLU A 33 -3.17 25.96 11.74
N LEU A 34 -3.16 26.88 10.77
CA LEU A 34 -2.85 26.57 9.39
C LEU A 34 -1.41 26.09 9.21
N GLU A 35 -0.45 26.71 9.91
CA GLU A 35 0.94 26.25 9.91
C GLU A 35 1.07 24.85 10.50
N LYS A 36 0.48 24.59 11.67
CA LYS A 36 0.48 23.23 12.26
C LYS A 36 -0.13 22.21 11.33
N PHE A 37 -1.24 22.55 10.66
CA PHE A 37 -1.88 21.69 9.69
C PHE A 37 -0.96 21.40 8.50
N LYS A 38 -0.34 22.43 7.92
CA LYS A 38 0.62 22.29 6.81
C LYS A 38 1.81 21.41 7.20
N VAL A 39 2.37 21.59 8.39
CA VAL A 39 3.49 20.77 8.88
C VAL A 39 3.07 19.31 9.00
N LYS A 40 1.94 19.02 9.65
CA LYS A 40 1.43 17.64 9.79
C LYS A 40 1.13 17.02 8.43
N PHE A 41 0.53 17.77 7.52
CA PHE A 41 0.24 17.29 6.16
C PHE A 41 1.52 16.97 5.39
N ASN A 42 2.53 17.84 5.45
CA ASN A 42 3.84 17.60 4.83
C ASN A 42 4.54 16.38 5.43
N GLU A 43 4.48 16.20 6.75
CA GLU A 43 5.05 15.03 7.43
C GLU A 43 4.35 13.73 6.99
N GLN A 44 3.03 13.74 6.88
CA GLN A 44 2.27 12.60 6.33
C GLN A 44 2.67 12.28 4.89
N GLN A 45 2.76 13.29 4.03
CA GLN A 45 3.19 13.11 2.63
C GLN A 45 4.62 12.56 2.55
N TYR A 46 5.52 13.07 3.39
CA TYR A 46 6.90 12.60 3.47
C TYR A 46 6.98 11.12 3.91
N ASN A 47 6.22 10.74 4.93
CA ASN A 47 6.17 9.35 5.41
C ASN A 47 5.61 8.40 4.35
N LEU A 48 4.54 8.80 3.66
CA LEU A 48 3.98 8.02 2.55
C LEU A 48 5.01 7.84 1.41
N GLN A 49 5.72 8.91 1.08
CA GLN A 49 6.77 8.86 0.06
C GLN A 49 7.92 7.93 0.48
N MET A 50 8.33 7.97 1.75
CA MET A 50 9.35 7.07 2.29
C MET A 50 8.91 5.60 2.23
N GLU A 51 7.67 5.30 2.61
CA GLU A 51 7.11 3.95 2.53
C GLU A 51 7.08 3.45 1.08
N TYR A 52 6.67 4.30 0.14
CA TYR A 52 6.69 3.98 -1.29
C TYR A 52 8.11 3.68 -1.78
N TYR A 53 9.11 4.48 -1.39
CA TYR A 53 10.51 4.23 -1.75
C TYR A 53 11.03 2.91 -1.17
N GLN A 54 10.65 2.58 0.06
CA GLN A 54 11.04 1.32 0.70
C GLN A 54 10.45 0.13 -0.06
N GLN A 55 9.16 0.18 -0.40
CA GLN A 55 8.51 -0.85 -1.22
C GLN A 55 9.16 -0.98 -2.60
N LEU A 56 9.49 0.15 -3.24
CA LEU A 56 10.17 0.15 -4.54
C LEU A 56 11.55 -0.50 -4.46
N LYS A 57 12.29 -0.25 -3.37
CA LYS A 57 13.60 -0.86 -3.13
C LYS A 57 13.48 -2.37 -2.95
N GLU A 58 12.51 -2.83 -2.16
CA GLU A 58 12.25 -4.27 -1.95
C GLU A 58 11.89 -4.97 -3.27
N ARG A 59 11.02 -4.35 -4.09
CA ARG A 59 10.71 -4.83 -5.45
C ARG A 59 11.95 -4.90 -6.34
N GLN A 60 12.85 -3.91 -6.27
CA GLN A 60 14.09 -3.93 -7.04
C GLN A 60 15.03 -5.05 -6.59
N GLU A 61 15.12 -5.32 -5.29
CA GLU A 61 15.89 -6.44 -4.75
C GLU A 61 15.33 -7.79 -5.20
N GLU A 62 14.00 -7.94 -5.20
CA GLU A 62 13.30 -9.13 -5.72
C GLU A 62 13.61 -9.36 -7.21
N VAL A 63 13.50 -8.32 -8.04
CA VAL A 63 13.87 -8.39 -9.48
C VAL A 63 15.34 -8.73 -9.67
N ARG A 64 16.22 -8.18 -8.83
CA ARG A 64 17.66 -8.48 -8.88
C ARG A 64 17.93 -9.94 -8.56
N SER A 65 17.25 -10.50 -7.56
CA SER A 65 17.33 -11.92 -7.20
C SER A 65 16.85 -12.79 -8.36
N LEU A 66 15.68 -12.49 -8.93
CA LEU A 66 15.14 -13.21 -10.07
C LEU A 66 16.11 -13.21 -11.26
N ARG A 67 16.70 -12.05 -11.57
CA ARG A 67 17.71 -11.95 -12.64
C ARG A 67 18.93 -12.82 -12.36
N HIS A 68 19.38 -12.88 -11.11
CA HIS A 68 20.50 -13.72 -10.71
C HIS A 68 20.17 -15.21 -10.90
N ASP A 69 18.99 -15.64 -10.49
CA ASP A 69 18.54 -17.02 -10.62
C ASP A 69 18.40 -17.42 -12.09
N VAL A 70 17.76 -16.57 -12.92
CA VAL A 70 17.68 -16.77 -14.37
C VAL A 70 19.08 -16.92 -14.99
N LYS A 71 20.04 -16.07 -14.62
CA LYS A 71 21.41 -16.17 -15.09
C LYS A 71 22.05 -17.51 -14.71
N LYS A 72 21.82 -17.99 -13.49
CA LYS A 72 22.33 -19.29 -13.02
C LYS A 72 21.76 -20.45 -13.85
N TYR A 73 20.45 -20.43 -14.13
CA TYR A 73 19.80 -21.45 -14.96
C TYR A 73 20.34 -21.43 -16.40
N ILE A 74 20.53 -20.26 -17.01
CA ILE A 74 21.11 -20.14 -18.36
C ILE A 74 22.53 -20.72 -18.40
N LEU A 75 23.39 -20.37 -17.44
CA LEU A 75 24.75 -20.89 -17.38
C LEU A 75 24.79 -22.42 -17.18
N ALA A 76 23.91 -22.96 -16.34
CA ALA A 76 23.79 -24.40 -16.14
C ALA A 76 23.33 -25.12 -17.42
N MET A 77 22.34 -24.56 -18.13
CA MET A 77 21.90 -25.08 -19.43
C MET A 77 23.03 -25.03 -20.47
N GLN A 78 23.81 -23.96 -20.53
CA GLN A 78 24.95 -23.84 -21.44
C GLN A 78 26.03 -24.90 -21.15
N ALA A 79 26.39 -25.10 -19.88
CA ALA A 79 27.39 -26.09 -19.49
C ALA A 79 26.98 -27.52 -19.87
N VAL A 80 25.71 -27.89 -19.66
CA VAL A 80 25.21 -29.24 -20.00
C VAL A 80 25.03 -29.41 -21.51
N ALA A 81 24.62 -28.36 -22.22
CA ALA A 81 24.51 -28.39 -23.67
C ALA A 81 25.87 -28.65 -24.36
N GLU A 82 26.98 -28.15 -23.80
CA GLU A 82 28.34 -28.42 -24.31
C GLU A 82 28.74 -29.90 -24.20
N HIS A 83 28.18 -30.64 -23.24
CA HIS A 83 28.45 -32.07 -23.06
C HIS A 83 27.51 -32.98 -23.87
N GLY A 84 26.49 -32.41 -24.53
CA GLY A 84 25.54 -33.17 -25.35
C GLY A 84 24.53 -34.01 -24.57
N ASP A 85 24.44 -33.84 -23.24
CA ASP A 85 23.52 -34.60 -22.39
C ASP A 85 22.13 -33.95 -22.39
N THR A 86 21.29 -34.40 -23.33
CA THR A 86 19.92 -33.91 -23.49
C THR A 86 19.01 -34.23 -22.31
N GLU A 87 19.30 -35.26 -21.51
CA GLU A 87 18.45 -35.65 -20.39
C GLU A 87 18.66 -34.71 -19.20
N GLU A 88 19.91 -34.37 -18.90
CA GLU A 88 20.26 -33.42 -17.86
C GLU A 88 19.81 -31.99 -18.20
N LEU A 89 19.87 -31.61 -19.48
CA LEU A 89 19.33 -30.33 -19.97
C LEU A 89 17.82 -30.20 -19.71
N HIS A 90 17.07 -31.29 -19.93
CA HIS A 90 15.63 -31.30 -19.72
C HIS A 90 15.27 -31.17 -18.23
N LYS A 91 16.04 -31.80 -17.33
CA LYS A 91 15.88 -31.66 -15.88
C LYS A 91 16.13 -30.22 -15.41
N ILE A 92 17.16 -29.55 -15.93
CA ILE A 92 17.47 -28.17 -15.56
C ILE A 92 16.38 -27.22 -16.07
N ALA A 93 15.88 -27.43 -17.30
CA ALA A 93 14.79 -26.64 -17.86
C ALA A 93 13.50 -26.81 -17.04
N GLN A 94 13.16 -28.04 -16.64
CA GLN A 94 11.99 -28.30 -15.82
C GLN A 94 12.11 -27.66 -14.43
N ALA A 95 13.29 -27.73 -13.80
CA ALA A 95 13.54 -27.05 -12.52
C ALA A 95 13.45 -25.51 -12.63
N ALA A 96 13.83 -24.93 -13.77
CA ALA A 96 13.67 -23.49 -14.01
C ALA A 96 12.19 -23.10 -14.17
N THR A 97 11.41 -23.91 -14.89
CA THR A 97 9.96 -23.72 -15.05
C THR A 97 9.23 -23.82 -13.72
N ASP A 98 9.54 -24.83 -12.90
CA ASP A 98 8.91 -25.02 -11.58
C ASP A 98 9.12 -23.82 -10.65
N VAL A 99 10.30 -23.17 -10.71
CA VAL A 99 10.59 -21.96 -9.93
C VAL A 99 9.80 -20.76 -10.45
N PHE A 100 9.60 -20.66 -11.76
CA PHE A 100 8.78 -19.62 -12.39
C PHE A 100 7.27 -19.83 -12.14
N GLU A 101 6.82 -21.08 -12.09
CA GLU A 101 5.44 -21.43 -11.78
C GLU A 101 5.10 -21.22 -10.30
N ARG A 102 6.05 -21.46 -9.38
CA ARG A 102 5.84 -21.14 -7.95
C ARG A 102 5.77 -19.64 -7.68
N SER A 103 6.50 -18.81 -8.43
CA SER A 103 6.42 -17.36 -8.28
C SER A 103 5.13 -16.76 -8.86
N THR A 104 4.43 -17.49 -9.74
CA THR A 104 3.18 -17.09 -10.39
C THR A 104 1.92 -17.73 -9.80
N ASN A 105 2.03 -18.86 -9.08
CA ASN A 105 0.91 -19.56 -8.42
C ASN A 105 0.34 -18.86 -7.17
N ILE A 106 0.79 -17.64 -6.90
CA ILE A 106 0.30 -16.79 -5.82
C ILE A 106 -0.96 -16.07 -6.38
N SER A 107 -2.06 -16.83 -6.46
CA SER A 107 -3.44 -16.48 -6.88
C SER A 107 -3.56 -15.29 -7.84
N ALA A 108 -3.68 -15.58 -9.14
CA ALA A 108 -4.15 -14.62 -10.15
C ALA A 108 -5.60 -14.95 -10.50
N VAL A 109 -6.53 -14.64 -9.60
CA VAL A 109 -7.96 -14.90 -9.77
C VAL A 109 -8.67 -13.75 -10.50
N GLY A 110 -7.92 -12.69 -10.85
CA GLY A 110 -8.38 -11.60 -11.72
C GLY A 110 -9.06 -10.45 -10.98
N ASN A 111 -9.20 -10.53 -9.66
CA ASN A 111 -9.63 -9.41 -8.81
C ASN A 111 -8.47 -8.99 -7.89
N PRO A 112 -7.91 -7.77 -8.05
CA PRO A 112 -6.75 -7.32 -7.28
C PRO A 112 -6.91 -7.39 -5.76
N VAL A 113 -8.13 -7.19 -5.25
CA VAL A 113 -8.39 -7.23 -3.80
C VAL A 113 -8.40 -8.66 -3.29
N VAL A 114 -9.01 -9.58 -4.04
CA VAL A 114 -9.06 -11.00 -3.67
C VAL A 114 -7.68 -11.63 -3.77
N ASP A 115 -6.95 -11.29 -4.83
CA ASP A 115 -5.57 -11.76 -5.03
C ASP A 115 -4.68 -11.31 -3.87
N ALA A 116 -4.77 -10.04 -3.45
CA ALA A 116 -4.00 -9.54 -2.31
C ALA A 116 -4.31 -10.28 -0.99
N LEU A 117 -5.59 -10.56 -0.72
CA LEU A 117 -6.01 -11.25 0.51
C LEU A 117 -5.62 -12.72 0.51
N LEU A 118 -5.84 -13.43 -0.59
CA LEU A 118 -5.45 -14.83 -0.73
C LEU A 118 -3.93 -14.98 -0.56
N ASN A 119 -3.16 -14.08 -1.15
CA ASN A 119 -1.71 -14.08 -1.05
C ASN A 119 -1.20 -13.81 0.37
N TYR A 120 -1.89 -12.93 1.10
CA TYR A 120 -1.61 -12.68 2.52
C TYR A 120 -1.80 -13.97 3.34
N TYR A 121 -2.94 -14.64 3.21
CA TYR A 121 -3.24 -15.83 3.98
C TYR A 121 -2.43 -17.06 3.57
N LEU A 122 -2.14 -17.23 2.27
CA LEU A 122 -1.24 -18.28 1.79
C LEU A 122 0.17 -18.16 2.38
N ARG A 123 0.71 -16.92 2.49
CA ARG A 123 2.00 -16.67 3.15
C ARG A 123 1.96 -17.00 4.64
N ILE A 124 0.84 -16.73 5.32
CA ILE A 124 0.67 -17.10 6.73
C ILE A 124 0.66 -18.63 6.86
N ALA A 125 -0.10 -19.32 6.03
CA ALA A 125 -0.19 -20.77 6.06
C ALA A 125 1.17 -21.43 5.76
N GLU A 126 1.91 -20.94 4.76
CA GLU A 126 3.25 -21.42 4.42
C GLU A 126 4.23 -21.25 5.59
N ARG A 127 4.22 -20.09 6.27
CA ARG A 127 5.04 -19.86 7.48
C ARG A 127 4.72 -20.80 8.63
N ASN A 128 3.47 -21.25 8.71
CA ASN A 128 3.02 -22.20 9.72
C ASN A 128 3.10 -23.67 9.25
N ASN A 129 3.70 -23.94 8.08
CA ASN A 129 3.74 -25.27 7.44
C ASN A 129 2.36 -25.92 7.25
N ILE A 130 1.33 -25.10 7.05
CA ILE A 130 -0.04 -25.56 6.78
C ILE A 130 -0.21 -25.71 5.27
N ASN A 131 -0.57 -26.92 4.83
CA ASN A 131 -0.83 -27.19 3.42
C ASN A 131 -2.23 -26.68 3.04
N VAL A 132 -2.29 -25.64 2.21
CA VAL A 132 -3.54 -25.04 1.74
C VAL A 132 -3.77 -25.43 0.29
N LYS A 133 -4.93 -26.04 0.01
CA LYS A 133 -5.44 -26.22 -1.36
C LYS A 133 -6.48 -25.17 -1.64
N LEU A 134 -6.24 -24.39 -2.69
CA LEU A 134 -7.12 -23.33 -3.14
C LEU A 134 -7.74 -23.71 -4.49
N ASP A 135 -9.06 -23.63 -4.59
CA ASP A 135 -9.79 -23.72 -5.86
C ASP A 135 -10.74 -22.52 -5.93
N VAL A 136 -10.40 -21.53 -6.75
CA VAL A 136 -11.09 -20.24 -6.75
C VAL A 136 -11.45 -19.86 -8.18
N THR A 137 -12.75 -19.67 -8.40
CA THR A 137 -13.31 -19.16 -9.67
C THR A 137 -14.04 -17.86 -9.37
N ILE A 138 -13.60 -16.76 -9.98
CA ILE A 138 -14.20 -15.43 -9.82
C ILE A 138 -14.76 -14.93 -11.16
N PRO A 139 -16.01 -14.46 -11.20
CA PRO A 139 -16.55 -13.82 -12.39
C PRO A 139 -15.93 -12.43 -12.62
N GLU A 140 -15.78 -12.04 -13.88
CA GLU A 140 -15.19 -10.76 -14.33
C GLU A 140 -15.89 -9.52 -13.72
N VAL A 141 -17.18 -9.65 -13.40
CA VAL A 141 -17.98 -8.64 -12.71
C VAL A 141 -18.45 -9.21 -11.37
N LEU A 142 -17.85 -8.71 -10.29
CA LEU A 142 -18.31 -8.96 -8.93
C LEU A 142 -19.34 -7.91 -8.52
N THR A 143 -20.55 -8.33 -8.19
CA THR A 143 -21.61 -7.48 -7.63
C THR A 143 -21.44 -7.21 -6.12
N ILE A 144 -20.51 -7.93 -5.47
CA ILE A 144 -20.16 -7.74 -4.05
C ILE A 144 -19.07 -6.68 -3.92
N SER A 145 -19.21 -5.81 -2.91
CA SER A 145 -18.19 -4.80 -2.60
C SER A 145 -16.89 -5.43 -2.12
N SER A 146 -15.75 -4.82 -2.48
CA SER A 146 -14.41 -5.25 -2.05
C SER A 146 -14.28 -5.38 -0.54
N LEU A 147 -14.96 -4.50 0.23
CA LEU A 147 -14.97 -4.53 1.70
C LEU A 147 -15.74 -5.74 2.26
N SER A 148 -16.90 -6.05 1.70
CA SER A 148 -17.66 -7.23 2.12
C SER A 148 -16.89 -8.51 1.81
N LEU A 149 -16.20 -8.55 0.66
CA LEU A 149 -15.39 -9.68 0.25
C LEU A 149 -14.17 -9.87 1.16
N SER A 150 -13.51 -8.78 1.57
CA SER A 150 -12.39 -8.86 2.52
C SER A 150 -12.81 -9.40 3.89
N ILE A 151 -13.99 -9.02 4.37
CA ILE A 151 -14.53 -9.52 5.63
C ILE A 151 -14.84 -11.02 5.52
N ILE A 152 -15.48 -11.46 4.44
CA ILE A 152 -15.86 -12.87 4.26
C ILE A 152 -14.62 -13.75 4.14
N ILE A 153 -13.65 -13.37 3.29
CA ILE A 153 -12.41 -14.12 3.11
C ILE A 153 -11.61 -14.14 4.41
N GLY A 154 -11.46 -12.99 5.07
CA GLY A 154 -10.71 -12.91 6.32
C GLY A 154 -11.31 -13.78 7.41
N ASN A 155 -12.63 -13.70 7.63
CA ASN A 155 -13.31 -14.54 8.60
C ASN A 155 -13.23 -16.04 8.23
N THR A 156 -13.15 -16.40 6.95
CA THR A 156 -13.06 -17.80 6.54
C THR A 156 -11.67 -18.36 6.86
N PHE A 157 -10.62 -17.60 6.58
CA PHE A 157 -9.24 -18.00 6.85
C PHE A 157 -8.86 -17.91 8.33
N ASP A 158 -9.37 -16.94 9.07
CA ASP A 158 -9.12 -16.82 10.51
C ASP A 158 -9.77 -17.96 11.31
N ASN A 159 -10.84 -18.55 10.78
CA ASN A 159 -11.58 -19.65 11.42
C ASN A 159 -11.14 -21.06 10.96
N ALA A 160 -10.32 -21.16 9.91
CA ALA A 160 -9.87 -22.44 9.32
C ALA A 160 -8.53 -22.89 9.93
#